data_AF-A0A828Q3I0-F1
#
_entry.id   AF-A0A828Q3I0-F1
#
_cell.length_a   1.000
_cell.length_b   1.000
_cell.length_c   1.000
_cell.angle_alpha   90.00
_cell.angle_beta   90.00
_cell.angle_gamma   90.00
#
_symmetry.space_group_name_H-M   'P 1'
#
loop_
_entity.id
_entity.type
_entity.pdbx_description
1 polymer ?
#
loop_
_entity_poly.entity_id
_entity_poly.type
_entity_poly.pdbx_seq_one_letter_code
_entity_poly.pdbx_strand_id
1 'polypeptide(L)'
;MNGIPHFDYSLAPFWPSYQNKIIGVLNRALREQSCSRVRRILLRLPCEYDSTFSSRKTWFGMDFIETVSALMNAKPGRDLCWLLTRHPEKPEYHVVLCVRQEYFDGPELDRLILDAWSNVLGFASPGEAAPYQKQITRDVVLDSRSPDCEDILKELIWAFSDFARDRRGVRDPEARYLAGNPWYPVAGQL
;
A
#
# COMPACT_ATOMS: atom_id res chain seq x y z
N MET A 1 20.44 1.24 -22.53
CA MET A 1 20.48 1.89 -21.21
C MET A 1 19.14 2.57 -21.00
N ASN A 2 18.20 1.92 -20.31
CA ASN A 2 16.91 2.51 -19.98
C ASN A 2 17.06 3.19 -18.62
N GLY A 3 17.52 4.44 -18.62
CA GLY A 3 17.55 5.26 -17.42
C GLY A 3 16.12 5.53 -16.97
N ILE A 4 15.83 5.30 -15.70
CA ILE A 4 14.59 5.78 -15.07
C ILE A 4 14.58 7.30 -15.28
N PRO A 5 13.46 7.90 -15.76
CA PRO A 5 13.38 9.34 -15.91
C PRO A 5 13.69 10.04 -14.56
N HIS A 6 14.48 11.10 -14.60
CA HIS A 6 14.67 11.96 -13.43
C HIS A 6 13.39 12.79 -13.25
N PHE A 7 12.65 12.54 -12.18
CA PHE A 7 11.41 13.24 -11.88
C PHE A 7 11.65 14.39 -10.89
N ASP A 8 11.04 15.55 -11.13
CA ASP A 8 11.06 16.70 -10.22
C ASP A 8 9.89 16.60 -9.22
N TYR A 9 10.25 16.46 -7.94
CA TYR A 9 9.32 16.29 -6.83
C TYR A 9 9.28 17.50 -5.87
N SER A 10 9.82 18.65 -6.31
CA SER A 10 10.02 19.85 -5.48
C SER A 10 8.73 20.61 -5.10
N LEU A 11 7.63 20.42 -5.83
CA LEU A 11 6.37 21.17 -5.67
C LEU A 11 5.41 20.58 -4.62
N ALA A 12 5.90 19.64 -3.84
CA ALA A 12 5.09 18.78 -3.03
C ALA A 12 5.19 19.28 -1.56
N PRO A 13 4.09 19.51 -0.80
CA PRO A 13 4.16 19.85 0.63
C PRO A 13 4.43 18.62 1.52
N PHE A 14 5.70 18.25 1.81
CA PHE A 14 6.00 16.94 2.43
C PHE A 14 7.05 16.96 3.54
N TRP A 15 6.91 16.00 4.47
CA TRP A 15 8.01 15.49 5.27
C TRP A 15 8.90 14.55 4.40
N PRO A 16 10.21 14.85 4.21
CA PRO A 16 11.04 14.17 3.21
C PRO A 16 11.15 12.65 3.36
N SER A 17 11.11 12.11 4.58
CA SER A 17 11.24 10.66 4.83
C SER A 17 10.07 9.86 4.26
N TYR A 18 8.85 10.40 4.30
CA TYR A 18 7.66 9.75 3.75
C TYR A 18 7.66 9.84 2.23
N GLN A 19 7.98 11.02 1.69
CA GLN A 19 8.08 11.24 0.26
C GLN A 19 9.07 10.27 -0.38
N ASN A 20 10.27 10.12 0.18
CA ASN A 20 11.28 9.17 -0.29
C ASN A 20 10.78 7.73 -0.30
N LYS A 21 9.95 7.35 0.68
CA LYS A 21 9.38 6.00 0.76
C LYS A 21 8.29 5.76 -0.28
N ILE A 22 7.38 6.72 -0.47
CA ILE A 22 6.33 6.66 -1.49
C ILE A 22 6.97 6.57 -2.88
N ILE A 23 7.88 7.49 -3.19
CA ILE A 23 8.61 7.51 -4.46
C ILE A 23 9.40 6.21 -4.64
N GLY A 24 10.07 5.74 -3.59
CA GLY A 24 10.83 4.49 -3.63
C GLY A 24 9.97 3.29 -4.01
N VAL A 25 8.79 3.12 -3.39
CA VAL A 25 7.87 2.02 -3.70
C VAL A 25 7.30 2.14 -5.11
N LEU A 26 6.89 3.33 -5.54
CA LEU A 26 6.34 3.53 -6.89
C LEU A 26 7.40 3.33 -7.99
N ASN A 27 8.61 3.85 -7.80
CA ASN A 27 9.72 3.61 -8.71
C ASN A 27 10.13 2.14 -8.74
N ARG A 28 10.03 1.44 -7.61
CA ARG A 28 10.25 0.01 -7.56
C ARG A 28 9.19 -0.75 -8.36
N ALA A 29 7.90 -0.46 -8.14
CA ALA A 29 6.82 -1.04 -8.92
C ALA A 29 7.01 -0.79 -10.42
N LEU A 30 7.38 0.43 -10.82
CA LEU A 30 7.64 0.77 -12.22
C LEU A 30 8.81 -0.03 -12.84
N ARG A 31 9.89 -0.22 -12.09
CA ARG A 31 11.10 -0.92 -12.55
C ARG A 31 10.96 -2.44 -12.58
N GLU A 32 10.48 -3.01 -11.48
CA GLU A 32 10.50 -4.45 -11.22
C GLU A 32 9.18 -5.12 -11.61
N GLN A 33 8.09 -4.34 -11.67
CA GLN A 33 6.72 -4.83 -11.79
C GLN A 33 5.91 -3.95 -12.75
N SER A 34 6.52 -3.52 -13.86
CA SER A 34 5.81 -2.70 -14.86
C SER A 34 4.49 -3.35 -15.26
N CYS A 35 3.48 -2.54 -15.56
CA CYS A 35 2.07 -2.93 -15.67
C CYS A 35 1.44 -3.29 -14.31
N SER A 36 1.92 -2.71 -13.21
CA SER A 36 1.28 -2.87 -11.90
C SER A 36 0.01 -2.04 -11.82
N ARG A 37 -1.10 -2.66 -11.45
CA ARG A 37 -2.30 -1.98 -10.95
C ARG A 37 -2.02 -1.47 -9.55
N VAL A 38 -2.09 -0.16 -9.39
CA VAL A 38 -1.91 0.53 -8.12
C VAL A 38 -3.29 0.84 -7.53
N ARG A 39 -3.55 0.35 -6.32
CA ARG A 39 -4.82 0.57 -5.61
C ARG A 39 -4.58 1.03 -4.19
N ARG A 40 -5.24 2.13 -3.80
CA ARG A 40 -5.31 2.59 -2.42
C ARG A 40 -6.61 2.14 -1.77
N ILE A 41 -6.47 1.53 -0.59
CA ILE A 41 -7.52 0.88 0.17
C ILE A 41 -7.50 1.46 1.58
N LEU A 42 -8.68 1.69 2.13
CA LEU A 42 -8.91 1.95 3.54
C LEU A 42 -9.44 0.66 4.17
N LEU A 43 -8.73 0.13 5.15
CA LEU A 43 -9.14 -1.03 5.93
C LEU A 43 -9.60 -0.55 7.30
N ARG A 44 -10.76 -1.01 7.76
CA ARG A 44 -11.38 -0.62 9.03
C ARG A 44 -11.43 -1.81 9.96
N LEU A 45 -11.14 -1.60 11.22
CA LEU A 45 -11.38 -2.62 12.23
C LEU A 45 -12.82 -2.51 12.77
N PRO A 46 -13.51 -3.63 13.01
CA PRO A 46 -14.79 -3.64 13.72
C PRO A 46 -14.65 -3.07 15.14
N CYS A 47 -15.74 -2.54 15.70
CA CYS A 47 -15.74 -1.91 17.03
C CYS A 47 -15.32 -2.87 18.17
N GLU A 48 -15.55 -4.17 18.01
CA GLU A 48 -15.12 -5.20 18.96
C GLU A 48 -13.59 -5.29 19.09
N TYR A 49 -12.86 -4.84 18.06
CA TYR A 49 -11.40 -4.76 18.09
C TYR A 49 -10.88 -3.47 18.73
N ASP A 50 -11.74 -2.48 19.02
CA ASP A 50 -11.33 -1.17 19.56
C ASP A 50 -10.71 -1.29 20.96
N SER A 51 -11.20 -2.22 21.80
CA SER A 51 -10.58 -2.51 23.11
C SER A 51 -9.25 -3.24 23.00
N THR A 52 -9.09 -4.16 22.04
CA THR A 52 -7.85 -4.91 21.73
C THR A 52 -6.81 -4.05 21.02
N PHE A 53 -7.25 -3.00 20.31
CA PHE A 53 -6.43 -2.01 19.61
C PHE A 53 -5.61 -1.11 20.56
N SER A 54 -6.05 -1.00 21.82
CA SER A 54 -5.38 -0.24 22.87
C SER A 54 -4.21 -1.00 23.54
N SER A 55 -4.20 -2.34 23.45
CA SER A 55 -3.18 -3.22 24.04
C SER A 55 -2.19 -3.72 22.99
N ARG A 56 -1.15 -2.94 22.72
CA ARG A 56 0.06 -3.27 21.94
C ARG A 56 0.29 -4.78 21.66
N LYS A 57 0.36 -5.19 20.38
CA LYS A 57 1.32 -6.17 19.79
C LYS A 57 0.96 -6.61 18.36
N THR A 58 -0.31 -6.55 17.96
CA THR A 58 -0.77 -7.05 16.66
C THR A 58 -0.88 -5.93 15.64
N TRP A 59 -0.10 -6.01 14.56
CA TRP A 59 -0.14 -5.04 13.48
C TRP A 59 -1.04 -5.59 12.36
N PHE A 60 -2.36 -5.50 12.52
CA PHE A 60 -3.34 -6.04 11.56
C PHE A 60 -3.11 -5.56 10.12
N GLY A 61 -2.62 -4.33 9.95
CA GLY A 61 -2.21 -3.82 8.65
C GLY A 61 -1.08 -4.64 8.02
N MET A 62 -0.10 -5.11 8.79
CA MET A 62 0.94 -6.02 8.29
C MET A 62 0.43 -7.44 8.12
N ASP A 63 -0.42 -7.94 9.03
CA ASP A 63 -1.06 -9.25 8.86
C ASP A 63 -1.84 -9.30 7.53
N PHE A 64 -2.46 -8.19 7.13
CA PHE A 64 -3.07 -8.04 5.82
C PHE A 64 -2.05 -8.14 4.68
N ILE A 65 -0.93 -7.41 4.76
CA ILE A 65 0.12 -7.50 3.73
C ILE A 65 0.70 -8.92 3.61
N GLU A 66 0.92 -9.59 4.74
CA GLU A 66 1.41 -10.97 4.78
C GLU A 66 0.39 -11.94 4.19
N THR A 67 -0.90 -11.76 4.52
CA THR A 67 -1.99 -12.57 3.98
C THR A 67 -2.17 -12.35 2.48
N VAL A 68 -2.15 -11.10 1.99
CA VAL A 68 -2.15 -10.81 0.55
C VAL A 68 -0.98 -11.50 -0.14
N SER A 69 0.22 -11.39 0.43
CA SER A 69 1.42 -12.05 -0.12
C SER A 69 1.24 -13.58 -0.19
N ALA A 70 0.69 -14.19 0.85
CA ALA A 70 0.42 -15.63 0.90
C ALA A 70 -0.63 -16.06 -0.15
N LEU A 71 -1.74 -15.31 -0.29
CA LEU A 71 -2.80 -15.60 -1.26
C LEU A 71 -2.32 -15.44 -2.70
N MET A 72 -1.42 -14.50 -2.96
CA MET A 72 -0.78 -14.34 -4.27
C MET A 72 0.27 -15.43 -4.56
N ASN A 73 0.60 -16.29 -3.58
CA ASN A 73 1.80 -17.14 -3.59
C ASN A 73 3.08 -16.33 -3.91
N ALA A 74 3.07 -15.05 -3.51
CA ALA A 74 4.15 -14.11 -3.72
C ALA A 74 5.26 -14.37 -2.70
N LYS A 75 6.53 -14.24 -3.11
CA LYS A 75 7.61 -14.12 -2.12
C LYS A 75 7.44 -12.77 -1.42
N PRO A 76 7.22 -12.72 -0.09
CA PRO A 76 7.01 -11.48 0.63
C PRO A 76 8.12 -10.49 0.29
N GLY A 77 7.72 -9.28 -0.08
CA GLY A 77 8.67 -8.23 -0.41
C GLY A 77 9.27 -8.26 -1.82
N ARG A 78 9.21 -9.36 -2.59
CA ARG A 78 9.69 -9.43 -3.98
C ARG A 78 8.59 -9.16 -5.01
N ASP A 79 7.45 -9.83 -4.86
CA ASP A 79 6.41 -9.86 -5.91
C ASP A 79 5.22 -8.94 -5.61
N LEU A 80 5.26 -8.22 -4.48
CA LEU A 80 4.27 -7.21 -4.08
C LEU A 80 4.97 -5.93 -3.62
N CYS A 81 4.68 -4.80 -4.25
CA CYS A 81 5.07 -3.48 -3.76
C CYS A 81 3.92 -2.86 -2.96
N TRP A 82 4.21 -2.30 -1.78
CA TRP A 82 3.16 -1.80 -0.90
C TRP A 82 3.59 -0.63 -0.02
N LEU A 83 2.60 0.15 0.41
CA LEU A 83 2.70 1.16 1.46
C LEU A 83 1.61 0.89 2.49
N LEU A 84 1.92 1.10 3.77
CA LEU A 84 0.98 0.91 4.87
C LEU A 84 1.19 1.97 5.93
N THR A 85 0.10 2.55 6.43
CA THR A 85 0.13 3.38 7.62
C THR A 85 -1.20 3.34 8.35
N ARG A 86 -1.18 3.61 9.65
CA ARG A 86 -2.37 3.67 10.50
C ARG A 86 -2.96 5.08 10.50
N HIS A 87 -4.28 5.18 10.54
CA HIS A 87 -4.98 6.46 10.73
C HIS A 87 -4.71 6.99 12.14
N PRO A 88 -4.38 8.29 12.31
CA PRO A 88 -3.97 8.83 13.62
C PRO A 88 -5.08 8.82 14.68
N GLU A 89 -6.33 8.83 14.26
CA GLU A 89 -7.49 9.05 15.15
C GLU A 89 -8.57 7.96 15.06
N LYS A 90 -8.48 7.05 14.10
CA LYS A 90 -9.53 6.08 13.80
C LYS A 90 -8.92 4.67 13.75
N PRO A 91 -9.71 3.62 14.04
CA PRO A 91 -9.26 2.25 13.92
C PRO A 91 -9.22 1.82 12.43
N GLU A 92 -8.43 2.54 11.64
CA GLU A 92 -8.32 2.38 10.20
C GLU A 92 -6.85 2.31 9.76
N TYR A 93 -6.59 1.58 8.69
CA TYR A 93 -5.32 1.53 8.00
C TYR A 93 -5.49 2.04 6.56
N HIS A 94 -4.52 2.81 6.12
CA HIS A 94 -4.37 3.12 4.70
C HIS A 94 -3.31 2.20 4.10
N VAL A 95 -3.71 1.49 3.05
CA VAL A 95 -2.86 0.57 2.32
C VAL A 95 -2.80 0.99 0.86
N VAL A 96 -1.62 0.91 0.26
CA VAL A 96 -1.44 0.94 -1.19
C VAL A 96 -0.84 -0.39 -1.59
N LEU A 97 -1.46 -1.07 -2.55
CA LEU A 97 -0.94 -2.27 -3.18
C LEU A 97 -0.60 -1.95 -4.64
N CYS A 98 0.54 -2.45 -5.09
CA CYS A 98 0.89 -2.53 -6.50
C CYS A 98 0.99 -4.01 -6.86
N VAL A 99 0.04 -4.48 -7.66
CA VAL A 99 -0.04 -5.87 -8.12
C VAL A 99 0.05 -5.91 -9.64
N ARG A 100 0.76 -6.88 -10.21
CA ARG A 100 0.89 -6.97 -11.67
C ARG A 100 -0.47 -7.28 -12.29
N GLN A 101 -0.90 -6.43 -13.21
CA GLN A 101 -2.20 -6.56 -13.88
C GLN A 101 -2.35 -7.89 -14.64
N GLU A 102 -1.24 -8.48 -15.09
CA GLU A 102 -1.27 -9.76 -15.79
C GLU A 102 -1.80 -10.94 -14.95
N TYR A 103 -1.77 -10.81 -13.62
CA TYR A 103 -2.26 -11.84 -12.69
C TYR A 103 -3.51 -11.43 -11.92
N PHE A 104 -3.76 -10.12 -11.83
CA PHE A 104 -4.86 -9.56 -11.05
C PHE A 104 -5.49 -8.43 -11.83
N ASP A 105 -6.62 -8.74 -12.49
CA ASP A 105 -7.50 -7.70 -13.00
C ASP A 105 -8.24 -6.97 -11.86
N GLY A 106 -9.13 -6.04 -12.21
CA GLY A 106 -9.86 -5.25 -11.20
C GLY A 106 -10.66 -6.13 -10.22
N PRO A 107 -11.56 -7.01 -10.73
CA PRO A 107 -12.32 -7.96 -9.92
C PRO A 107 -11.48 -8.98 -9.14
N GLU A 108 -10.39 -9.50 -9.70
CA GLU A 108 -9.48 -10.43 -9.01
C GLU A 108 -8.78 -9.74 -7.85
N LEU A 109 -8.35 -8.48 -8.03
CA LEU A 109 -7.80 -7.68 -6.94
C LEU A 109 -8.84 -7.39 -5.85
N ASP A 110 -10.11 -7.15 -6.22
CA ASP A 110 -11.18 -6.95 -5.22
C ASP A 110 -11.39 -8.20 -4.36
N ARG A 111 -11.42 -9.39 -4.99
CA ARG A 111 -11.51 -10.66 -4.26
C ARG A 111 -10.31 -10.87 -3.37
N LEU A 112 -9.09 -10.66 -3.88
CA LEU A 112 -7.85 -10.79 -3.11
C LEU A 112 -7.86 -9.92 -1.84
N ILE A 113 -8.29 -8.67 -1.96
CA ILE A 113 -8.37 -7.73 -0.84
C ILE A 113 -9.42 -8.20 0.18
N LEU A 114 -10.60 -8.60 -0.28
CA LEU A 114 -11.67 -9.08 0.60
C LEU A 114 -11.28 -10.36 1.32
N ASP A 115 -10.73 -11.34 0.60
CA ASP A 115 -10.27 -12.61 1.17
C ASP A 115 -9.16 -12.38 2.20
N ALA A 116 -8.18 -11.53 1.88
CA ALA A 116 -7.10 -11.19 2.81
C ALA A 116 -7.63 -10.51 4.08
N TRP A 117 -8.52 -9.53 3.94
CA TRP A 117 -9.04 -8.81 5.11
C TRP A 117 -9.98 -9.68 5.95
N SER A 118 -10.79 -10.54 5.30
CA SER A 118 -11.62 -11.54 5.96
C SER A 118 -10.79 -12.50 6.80
N ASN A 119 -9.67 -12.99 6.28
CA ASN A 119 -8.77 -13.89 6.99
C ASN A 119 -8.14 -13.22 8.21
N VAL A 120 -7.69 -11.96 8.07
CA VAL A 120 -7.11 -11.18 9.19
C VAL A 120 -8.12 -10.95 10.31
N LEU A 121 -9.38 -10.67 9.94
CA LEU A 121 -10.46 -10.47 10.91
C LEU A 121 -11.08 -11.77 11.41
N GLY A 122 -10.74 -12.93 10.83
CA GLY A 122 -11.28 -14.22 11.22
C GLY A 122 -12.76 -14.42 10.89
N PHE A 123 -13.29 -13.73 9.87
CA PHE A 123 -14.66 -13.92 9.42
C PHE A 123 -14.84 -15.27 8.70
N ALA A 124 -16.05 -15.83 8.82
CA ALA A 124 -16.39 -17.11 8.19
C ALA A 124 -16.53 -17.01 6.67
N SER A 125 -16.84 -15.82 6.16
CA SER A 125 -16.96 -15.56 4.72
C SER A 125 -16.38 -14.20 4.31
N PRO A 126 -15.80 -14.08 3.09
CA PRO A 126 -15.28 -12.81 2.58
C PRO A 126 -16.33 -11.69 2.50
N GLY A 127 -17.61 -12.05 2.34
CA GLY A 127 -18.71 -11.08 2.28
C GLY A 127 -18.89 -10.29 3.59
N GLU A 128 -18.54 -10.88 4.73
CA GLU A 128 -18.60 -10.19 6.03
C GLU A 128 -17.52 -9.11 6.17
N ALA A 129 -16.42 -9.21 5.42
CA ALA A 129 -15.36 -8.20 5.39
C ALA A 129 -15.69 -6.96 4.54
N ALA A 130 -16.69 -7.04 3.66
CA ALA A 130 -17.05 -5.98 2.73
C ALA A 130 -17.29 -4.60 3.37
N PRO A 131 -18.03 -4.44 4.49
CA PRO A 131 -18.22 -3.13 5.12
C PRO A 131 -16.94 -2.56 5.76
N TYR A 132 -15.91 -3.38 5.93
CA TYR A 132 -14.67 -3.05 6.62
C TYR A 132 -13.52 -2.73 5.67
N GLN A 133 -13.77 -2.63 4.36
CA GLN A 133 -12.79 -2.12 3.41
C GLN A 133 -13.43 -1.12 2.43
N LYS A 134 -12.64 -0.17 1.95
CA LYS A 134 -13.08 0.79 0.94
C LYS A 134 -11.94 1.17 0.01
N GLN A 135 -12.16 1.06 -1.30
CA GLN A 135 -11.28 1.68 -2.30
C GLN A 135 -11.37 3.21 -2.20
N ILE A 136 -10.22 3.88 -2.14
CA ILE A 136 -10.13 5.34 -1.97
C ILE A 136 -9.74 6.04 -3.27
N THR A 137 -8.88 5.43 -4.08
CA THR A 137 -8.45 6.00 -5.38
C THR A 137 -8.96 5.13 -6.50
N ARG A 138 -9.12 5.73 -7.69
CA ARG A 138 -9.29 4.97 -8.93
C ARG A 138 -8.14 4.00 -9.12
N ASP A 139 -8.41 2.91 -9.83
CA ASP A 139 -7.35 2.04 -10.31
C ASP A 139 -6.53 2.75 -11.37
N VAL A 140 -5.22 2.65 -11.24
CA VAL A 140 -4.31 3.11 -12.29
C VAL A 140 -3.29 2.02 -12.58
N VAL A 141 -2.98 1.86 -13.86
CA VAL A 141 -1.94 0.93 -14.31
C VAL A 141 -0.67 1.72 -14.52
N LEU A 142 0.37 1.36 -13.77
CA LEU A 142 1.70 1.93 -13.87
C LEU A 142 2.53 1.10 -14.86
N ASP A 143 2.53 1.50 -16.13
CA ASP A 143 3.34 0.90 -17.21
C ASP A 143 4.44 1.88 -17.66
N SER A 144 5.70 1.46 -17.54
CA SER A 144 6.89 2.22 -17.95
C SER A 144 6.97 2.50 -19.45
N ARG A 145 6.16 1.82 -20.27
CA ARG A 145 6.06 2.05 -21.72
C ARG A 145 4.92 2.98 -22.10
N SER A 146 4.05 3.33 -21.14
CA SER A 146 2.94 4.25 -21.40
C SER A 146 3.47 5.66 -21.64
N PRO A 147 2.98 6.39 -22.66
CA PRO A 147 3.31 7.81 -22.84
C PRO A 147 2.86 8.66 -21.64
N ASP A 148 1.82 8.22 -20.91
CA ASP A 148 1.25 8.93 -19.76
C ASP A 148 1.91 8.50 -18.42
N CYS A 149 2.95 7.67 -18.46
CA CYS A 149 3.56 7.09 -17.26
C CYS A 149 4.02 8.15 -16.24
N GLU A 150 4.59 9.25 -16.73
CA GLU A 150 5.08 10.33 -15.87
C GLU A 150 3.94 11.05 -15.16
N ASP A 151 2.88 11.37 -15.87
CA ASP A 151 1.71 12.06 -15.31
C ASP A 151 0.98 11.16 -14.32
N ILE A 152 0.82 9.88 -14.64
CA ILE A 152 0.30 8.87 -13.73
C ILE A 152 1.14 8.78 -12.44
N LEU A 153 2.47 8.76 -12.57
CA LEU A 153 3.36 8.67 -11.41
C LEU A 153 3.23 9.92 -10.51
N LYS A 154 3.19 11.11 -11.10
CA LYS A 154 2.97 12.37 -10.37
C LYS A 154 1.62 12.40 -9.68
N GLU A 155 0.56 11.96 -10.35
CA GLU A 155 -0.77 11.85 -9.77
C GLU A 155 -0.80 10.88 -8.58
N LEU A 156 -0.15 9.72 -8.69
CA LEU A 156 -0.08 8.75 -7.59
C LEU A 156 0.70 9.31 -6.38
N ILE A 157 1.83 9.97 -6.62
CA ILE A 157 2.60 10.63 -5.55
C ILE A 157 1.77 11.70 -4.86
N TRP A 158 1.04 12.50 -5.63
CA TRP A 158 0.12 13.48 -5.08
C TRP A 158 -1.04 12.83 -4.31
N ALA A 159 -1.64 11.77 -4.84
CA ALA A 159 -2.75 11.05 -4.20
C ALA A 159 -2.35 10.36 -2.89
N PHE A 160 -1.08 9.98 -2.74
CA PHE A 160 -0.52 9.35 -1.53
C PHE A 160 0.16 10.36 -0.61
N SER A 161 0.19 11.64 -1.00
CA SER A 161 0.80 12.73 -0.22
C SER A 161 0.15 12.98 1.12
N ASP A 162 -1.13 12.64 1.26
CA ASP A 162 -1.85 12.77 2.51
C ASP A 162 -1.32 11.80 3.59
N PHE A 163 -0.57 10.77 3.21
CA PHE A 163 0.26 10.01 4.15
C PHE A 163 1.32 10.90 4.80
N ALA A 164 1.90 11.84 4.05
CA ALA A 164 3.08 12.62 4.40
C ALA A 164 2.81 13.99 5.04
N ARG A 165 1.55 14.30 5.40
CA ARG A 165 1.23 15.48 6.24
C ARG A 165 2.00 15.41 7.55
N ASP A 166 2.36 16.55 8.14
CA ASP A 166 3.17 16.59 9.36
C ASP A 166 2.51 15.82 10.50
N ARG A 167 3.03 14.61 10.78
CA ARG A 167 2.57 13.73 11.88
C ARG A 167 3.39 13.90 13.15
N ARG A 168 4.20 14.96 13.27
CA ARG A 168 4.98 15.24 14.50
C ARG A 168 4.10 15.26 15.76
N GLY A 169 2.85 15.70 15.66
CA GLY A 169 1.87 15.73 16.75
C GLY A 169 1.16 14.39 17.03
N VAL A 170 1.28 13.40 16.16
CA VAL A 170 0.59 12.10 16.31
C VAL A 170 1.29 11.28 17.38
N ARG A 171 0.58 10.98 18.48
CA ARG A 171 1.14 10.24 19.63
C ARG A 171 1.38 8.77 19.33
N ASP A 172 0.51 8.16 18.55
CA ASP A 172 0.59 6.74 18.17
C ASP A 172 1.82 6.49 17.25
N PRO A 173 2.77 5.62 17.63
CA PRO A 173 3.97 5.36 16.84
C PRO A 173 3.70 4.73 15.47
N GLU A 174 2.67 3.89 15.34
CA GLU A 174 2.31 3.24 14.07
C GLU A 174 1.68 4.23 13.11
N ALA A 175 0.80 5.11 13.60
CA ALA A 175 0.24 6.20 12.81
C ALA A 175 1.29 7.25 12.44
N ARG A 176 2.35 7.39 13.26
CA ARG A 176 3.53 8.20 12.92
C ARG A 176 4.49 7.50 11.95
N TYR A 177 4.34 6.20 11.68
CA TYR A 177 5.20 5.46 10.76
C TYR A 177 4.50 5.19 9.42
N LEU A 178 5.24 5.40 8.33
CA LEU A 178 4.87 4.89 7.02
C LEU A 178 5.72 3.65 6.77
N ALA A 179 5.08 2.50 6.71
CA ALA A 179 5.69 1.25 6.32
C ALA A 179 5.62 1.08 4.81
N GLY A 180 6.56 0.31 4.27
CA GLY A 180 6.66 0.02 2.85
C GLY A 180 7.97 -0.66 2.53
N ASN A 181 8.06 -1.24 1.34
CA ASN A 181 9.20 -2.03 0.89
C ASN A 181 9.91 -1.43 -0.34
N PRO A 182 10.39 -0.17 -0.27
CA PRO A 182 11.04 0.50 -1.41
C PRO A 182 12.37 -0.14 -1.84
N TRP A 183 13.00 -0.91 -0.95
CA TRP A 183 14.36 -1.43 -1.12
C TRP A 183 14.48 -2.90 -0.66
N TYR A 184 13.43 -3.71 -0.85
CA TYR A 184 13.50 -5.11 -0.44
C TYR A 184 14.70 -5.79 -1.12
N PRO A 185 15.61 -6.45 -0.37
CA PRO A 185 16.81 -7.02 -0.94
C PRO A 185 16.42 -8.08 -1.97
N VAL A 186 16.81 -7.86 -3.23
CA VAL A 186 16.91 -8.96 -4.18
C VAL A 186 17.97 -9.89 -3.59
N ALA A 187 17.58 -11.12 -3.24
CA ALA A 187 18.53 -12.11 -2.74
C ALA A 187 19.72 -12.18 -3.71
N GLY A 188 20.91 -11.77 -3.27
CA GLY A 188 22.13 -11.72 -4.09
C GLY A 188 22.91 -10.40 -4.13
N GLN A 189 22.53 -9.35 -3.38
CA GLN A 189 23.37 -8.16 -3.19
C GLN A 189 23.63 -7.87 -1.71
N LEU A 190 24.56 -8.62 -1.14
CA LEU A 190 25.43 -8.24 -0.02
C LEU A 190 26.84 -8.76 -0.34
#